data_AF-A0A1G3UFM5-F1
#
_entry.id   AF-A0A1G3UFM5-F1
#
_cell.length_a   1.000
_cell.length_b   1.000
_cell.length_c   1.000
_cell.angle_alpha   90.00
_cell.angle_beta   90.00
_cell.angle_gamma   90.00
#
_symmetry.space_group_name_H-M   'P 1'
#
loop_
_entity.id
_entity.type
_entity.pdbx_description
1 polymer ?
#
loop_
_entity_poly.entity_id
_entity_poly.type
_entity_poly.pdbx_seq_one_letter_code
_entity_poly.pdbx_strand_id
1 'polypeptide(L)'
;MQMIVDSLRKKGKIYKKMQEISPKDLGVRNRMKIYKATDVSGYFWAIFAISQKSKLLMKDVHKFEEIYVKLSLFCAHNFKHKIIFIDAPLCIKAKEAFILQGWKIQ
;
A
#
# COMPACT_ATOMS: atom_id res chain seq x y z
N MET A 1 3.79 7.48 12.36
CA MET A 1 3.35 8.26 11.19
C MET A 1 4.50 8.98 10.50
N GLN A 2 5.52 9.50 11.20
CA GLN A 2 6.66 10.24 10.60
C GLN A 2 7.39 9.49 9.48
N MET A 3 7.82 8.23 9.67
CA MET A 3 8.62 7.51 8.66
C MET A 3 8.01 7.44 7.24
N ILE A 4 6.69 7.27 7.14
CA ILE A 4 6.02 7.14 5.82
C ILE A 4 5.94 8.52 5.16
N VAL A 5 5.54 9.54 5.92
CA VAL A 5 5.45 10.92 5.43
C VAL A 5 6.83 11.45 5.05
N ASP A 6 7.87 11.15 5.85
CA ASP A 6 9.25 11.55 5.59
C ASP A 6 9.86 10.82 4.40
N SER A 7 9.58 9.52 4.23
CA SER A 7 10.04 8.75 3.06
C SER A 7 9.39 9.24 1.77
N LEU A 8 8.11 9.63 1.83
CA LEU A 8 7.38 10.19 0.70
C LEU A 8 7.84 11.63 0.37
N ARG A 9 8.09 12.46 1.39
CA ARG A 9 8.66 13.81 1.23
C ARG A 9 10.07 13.78 0.65
N LYS A 10 10.96 12.90 1.15
CA LYS A 10 12.32 12.73 0.61
C LYS A 10 12.35 12.33 -0.86
N LYS A 11 11.30 11.64 -1.35
CA LYS A 11 11.16 11.24 -2.76
C LYS A 11 10.39 12.24 -3.62
N GLY A 12 10.14 13.45 -3.12
CA GLY A 12 9.53 14.55 -3.88
C GLY A 12 8.03 14.42 -4.12
N LYS A 13 7.32 13.55 -3.37
CA LYS A 13 5.87 13.39 -3.53
C LYS A 13 5.12 14.16 -2.44
N ILE A 14 4.49 15.25 -2.85
CA ILE A 14 3.67 16.10 -2.00
C ILE A 14 2.22 15.66 -2.14
N TYR A 15 1.62 15.18 -1.05
CA TYR A 15 0.20 14.83 -1.04
C TYR A 15 -0.61 15.96 -0.42
N LYS A 16 -1.67 16.39 -1.11
CA LYS A 16 -2.67 17.36 -0.61
C LYS A 16 -3.43 16.81 0.60
N LYS A 17 -3.79 15.54 0.54
CA LYS A 17 -4.56 14.87 1.60
C LYS A 17 -4.03 13.46 1.77
N MET A 18 -3.81 13.05 3.01
CA MET A 18 -3.48 11.67 3.36
C MET A 18 -4.43 11.22 4.46
N GLN A 19 -5.05 10.07 4.26
CA GLN A 19 -6.00 9.47 5.19
C GLN A 19 -5.56 8.03 5.45
N GLU A 20 -5.35 7.71 6.73
CA GLU A 20 -5.14 6.33 7.15
C GLU A 20 -6.48 5.60 7.16
N ILE A 21 -6.51 4.38 6.62
CA ILE A 21 -7.66 3.51 6.60
C ILE A 21 -7.30 2.30 7.45
N SER A 22 -8.10 2.04 8.49
CA SER A 22 -7.81 0.91 9.36
C SER A 22 -8.11 -0.39 8.61
N PRO A 23 -7.24 -1.41 8.68
CA PRO A 23 -7.51 -2.72 8.09
C PRO A 23 -8.84 -3.31 8.56
N LYS A 24 -9.24 -3.00 9.80
CA LYS A 24 -10.53 -3.41 10.37
C LYS A 24 -11.72 -2.91 9.55
N ASP A 25 -11.66 -1.69 9.02
CA ASP A 25 -12.73 -1.11 8.19
C ASP A 25 -12.90 -1.85 6.87
N LEU A 26 -11.83 -2.51 6.41
CA LEU A 26 -11.82 -3.35 5.19
C LEU A 26 -12.09 -4.84 5.50
N GLY A 27 -12.37 -5.18 6.76
CA GLY A 27 -12.56 -6.56 7.21
C GLY A 27 -11.27 -7.37 7.26
N VAL A 28 -10.12 -6.72 7.45
CA VAL A 28 -8.79 -7.33 7.42
C VAL A 28 -8.18 -7.29 8.82
N ARG A 29 -7.73 -8.44 9.33
CA ARG A 29 -7.09 -8.55 10.65
C ARG A 29 -5.57 -8.35 10.63
N ASN A 30 -4.96 -8.19 9.45
CA ASN A 30 -3.52 -7.99 9.32
C ASN A 30 -3.05 -6.66 9.92
N ARG A 31 -1.90 -6.68 10.60
CA ARG A 31 -1.21 -5.49 11.15
C ARG A 31 -0.49 -4.66 10.08
N MET A 32 -1.11 -4.47 8.93
CA MET A 32 -0.59 -3.56 7.91
C MET A 32 -1.23 -2.18 8.07
N LYS A 33 -0.57 -1.14 7.61
CA LYS A 33 -1.11 0.21 7.59
C LYS A 33 -1.47 0.57 6.17
N ILE A 34 -2.67 1.09 5.97
CA ILE A 34 -3.18 1.44 4.65
C ILE A 34 -3.43 2.93 4.66
N TYR A 35 -2.95 3.59 3.62
CA TYR A 35 -3.07 5.02 3.47
C TYR A 35 -3.64 5.32 2.08
N LYS A 36 -4.67 6.13 2.06
CA LYS A 36 -5.17 6.80 0.87
C LYS A 36 -4.54 8.17 0.82
N ALA A 37 -3.84 8.49 -0.24
CA ALA A 37 -3.30 9.82 -0.47
C ALA A 37 -3.85 10.43 -1.76
N THR A 38 -4.01 11.74 -1.78
CA THR A 38 -4.36 12.52 -2.96
C THR A 38 -3.22 13.47 -3.25
N ASP A 39 -2.68 13.40 -4.46
CA ASP A 39 -1.58 14.25 -4.92
C ASP A 39 -2.03 15.71 -5.15
N VAL A 40 -1.07 16.62 -5.30
CA VAL A 40 -1.31 18.01 -5.70
C VAL A 40 -2.04 18.08 -7.04
N SER A 41 -1.73 17.15 -7.94
CA SER A 41 -2.38 16.97 -9.25
C SER A 41 -3.78 16.33 -9.19
N GLY A 42 -4.30 16.01 -8.00
CA GLY A 42 -5.62 15.40 -7.82
C GLY A 42 -5.69 13.88 -8.05
N TYR A 43 -4.56 13.24 -8.35
CA TYR A 43 -4.53 11.77 -8.50
C TYR A 43 -4.60 11.05 -7.15
N PHE A 44 -5.34 9.94 -7.11
CA PHE A 44 -5.43 9.06 -5.95
C PHE A 44 -4.28 8.05 -5.94
N TRP A 45 -3.66 7.94 -4.77
CA TRP A 45 -2.58 7.03 -4.45
C TRP A 45 -3.02 6.08 -3.35
N ALA A 46 -2.82 4.79 -3.57
CA ALA A 46 -2.93 3.77 -2.54
C ALA A 46 -1.53 3.45 -2.01
N ILE A 47 -1.34 3.58 -0.71
CA ILE A 47 -0.07 3.34 -0.05
C ILE A 47 -0.30 2.29 1.03
N PHE A 48 0.38 1.15 0.89
CA PHE A 48 0.37 0.08 1.87
C PHE A 48 1.70 0.06 2.58
N ALA A 49 1.70 -0.10 3.89
CA ALA A 49 2.90 -0.23 4.69
C ALA A 49 2.81 -1.47 5.55
N ILE A 50 3.72 -2.42 5.29
CA ILE A 50 3.78 -3.70 5.95
C ILE A 50 5.09 -3.72 6.72
N SER A 51 4.99 -3.83 8.03
CA SER A 51 6.13 -4.07 8.91
C SER A 51 5.86 -5.40 9.61
N GLN A 52 6.53 -6.45 9.14
CA GLN A 52 6.43 -7.78 9.71
C GLN A 52 7.78 -8.46 9.69
N LYS A 53 8.12 -9.16 10.77
CA LYS A 53 9.38 -9.91 10.85
C LYS A 53 9.35 -11.19 9.99
N SER A 54 8.16 -11.68 9.65
CA SER A 54 7.95 -12.91 8.89
C SER A 54 8.16 -12.69 7.38
N LYS A 55 8.72 -13.72 6.71
CA LYS A 55 8.89 -13.71 5.27
C LYS A 55 7.53 -13.63 4.56
N LEU A 56 7.42 -12.71 3.60
CA LEU A 56 6.25 -12.61 2.72
C LEU A 56 6.29 -13.69 1.64
N LEU A 57 5.17 -14.38 1.50
CA LEU A 57 4.98 -15.46 0.53
C LEU A 57 3.96 -15.06 -0.53
N MET A 58 3.84 -15.85 -1.60
CA MET A 58 2.83 -15.64 -2.66
C MET A 58 1.39 -15.57 -2.12
N LYS A 59 1.09 -16.30 -1.03
CA LYS A 59 -0.22 -16.25 -0.38
C LYS A 59 -0.54 -14.86 0.18
N ASP A 60 0.47 -14.12 0.61
CA ASP A 60 0.29 -12.77 1.13
C ASP A 60 0.04 -11.78 -0.01
N VAL A 61 0.70 -11.96 -1.17
CA VAL A 61 0.45 -11.13 -2.36
C VAL A 61 -1.02 -11.16 -2.77
N HIS A 62 -1.60 -12.36 -2.85
CA HIS A 62 -3.02 -12.53 -3.18
C HIS A 62 -3.93 -11.83 -2.16
N LYS A 63 -3.60 -11.94 -0.86
CA LYS A 63 -4.34 -11.18 0.16
C LYS A 63 -4.26 -9.68 -0.08
N PHE A 64 -3.08 -9.13 -0.39
CA PHE A 64 -2.93 -7.69 -0.65
C PHE A 64 -3.74 -7.22 -1.86
N GLU A 65 -3.86 -8.05 -2.88
CA GLU A 65 -4.75 -7.77 -4.01
C GLU A 65 -6.22 -7.73 -3.59
N GLU A 66 -6.69 -8.73 -2.85
CA GLU A 66 -8.06 -8.73 -2.31
C GLU A 66 -8.32 -7.48 -1.47
N ILE A 67 -7.36 -7.11 -0.62
CA ILE A 67 -7.43 -5.90 0.19
C ILE A 67 -7.50 -4.66 -0.70
N TYR A 68 -6.70 -4.60 -1.77
CA TYR A 68 -6.70 -3.49 -2.70
C TYR A 68 -8.06 -3.37 -3.42
N VAL A 69 -8.65 -4.49 -3.85
CA VAL A 69 -10.00 -4.50 -4.44
C VAL A 69 -11.02 -3.97 -3.44
N LYS A 70 -10.99 -4.46 -2.19
CA LYS A 70 -11.86 -3.95 -1.12
C LYS A 70 -11.64 -2.46 -0.85
N LEU A 71 -10.40 -1.99 -0.89
CA LEU A 71 -10.05 -0.58 -0.72
C LEU A 71 -10.62 0.27 -1.86
N SER A 72 -10.50 -0.20 -3.10
CA SER A 72 -11.03 0.47 -4.28
C SER A 72 -12.56 0.58 -4.21
N LEU A 73 -13.23 -0.49 -3.78
CA LEU A 73 -14.68 -0.50 -3.56
C LEU A 73 -15.09 0.42 -2.42
N PHE A 74 -14.42 0.34 -1.26
CA PHE A 74 -14.69 1.18 -0.10
C PHE A 74 -14.49 2.67 -0.40
N CYS A 75 -13.44 3.00 -1.15
CA CYS A 75 -13.17 4.36 -1.55
C CYS A 75 -14.00 4.82 -2.76
N ALA A 76 -14.72 3.91 -3.43
CA ALA A 76 -15.45 4.12 -4.70
C ALA A 76 -14.64 4.85 -5.79
N HIS A 77 -13.30 4.80 -5.72
CA HIS A 77 -12.38 5.60 -6.54
C HIS A 77 -11.29 4.69 -7.11
N ASN A 78 -10.86 4.97 -8.34
CA ASN A 78 -9.74 4.28 -8.97
C ASN A 78 -8.41 4.90 -8.53
N PHE A 79 -7.51 4.08 -8.00
CA PHE A 79 -6.15 4.49 -7.67
C PHE A 79 -5.26 4.39 -8.90
N LYS A 80 -4.79 5.55 -9.38
CA LYS A 80 -3.87 5.60 -10.53
C LYS A 80 -2.48 5.06 -10.17
N HIS A 81 -2.11 5.21 -8.90
CA HIS A 81 -0.82 4.80 -8.41
C HIS A 81 -0.95 3.99 -7.13
N LYS A 82 -0.18 2.89 -7.05
CA LYS A 82 -0.15 2.04 -5.87
C LYS A 82 1.30 1.76 -5.45
N ILE A 83 1.58 2.04 -4.19
CA ILE A 83 2.88 1.88 -3.54
C ILE A 83 2.71 0.90 -2.38
N ILE A 84 3.69 0.03 -2.21
CA ILE A 84 3.77 -0.87 -1.07
C ILE A 84 5.14 -0.72 -0.42
N PHE A 85 5.16 -0.32 0.84
CA PHE A 85 6.34 -0.30 1.69
C PHE A 85 6.43 -1.64 2.39
N ILE A 86 7.52 -2.34 2.16
CA ILE A 86 7.71 -3.67 2.72
C ILE A 86 8.98 -3.70 3.56
N ASP A 87 8.79 -3.71 4.87
CA ASP A 87 9.84 -3.90 5.86
C ASP A 87 9.80 -5.35 6.36
N ALA A 88 10.06 -6.28 5.43
CA ALA A 88 10.03 -7.72 5.65
C ALA A 88 10.86 -8.47 4.59
N PRO A 89 11.43 -9.66 4.89
CA PRO A 89 12.08 -10.47 3.87
C PRO A 89 11.06 -10.96 2.83
N LEU A 90 11.24 -10.64 1.55
CA LEU A 90 10.41 -11.18 0.45
C LEU A 90 11.06 -12.40 -0.19
N CYS A 91 10.23 -13.31 -0.70
CA CYS A 91 10.68 -14.22 -1.75
C CYS A 91 10.68 -13.54 -3.13
N ILE A 92 11.56 -13.99 -4.01
CA ILE A 92 11.72 -13.45 -5.38
C ILE A 92 10.39 -13.50 -6.13
N LYS A 93 9.68 -14.64 -6.05
CA LYS A 93 8.35 -14.83 -6.68
C LYS A 93 7.33 -13.80 -6.21
N ALA A 94 7.28 -13.49 -4.91
CA ALA A 94 6.36 -12.49 -4.38
C ALA A 94 6.72 -11.07 -4.87
N LYS A 95 8.01 -10.76 -4.93
CA LYS A 95 8.50 -9.47 -5.46
C LYS A 95 8.08 -9.29 -6.92
N GLU A 96 8.28 -10.31 -7.74
CA GLU A 96 7.87 -10.30 -9.15
C GLU A 96 6.36 -10.14 -9.30
N ALA A 97 5.57 -10.89 -8.52
CA ALA A 97 4.11 -10.78 -8.54
C ALA A 97 3.62 -9.35 -8.23
N PHE A 98 4.20 -8.69 -7.21
CA PHE A 98 3.89 -7.29 -6.93
C PHE A 98 4.22 -6.37 -8.11
N ILE A 99 5.38 -6.54 -8.74
CA ILE A 99 5.81 -5.72 -9.89
C ILE A 99 4.89 -5.95 -11.10
N LEU A 100 4.57 -7.20 -11.43
CA LEU A 100 3.65 -7.57 -12.51
C LEU A 100 2.27 -6.95 -12.33
N GLN A 101 1.83 -6.86 -11.09
CA GLN A 101 0.56 -6.25 -10.73
C GLN A 101 0.62 -4.72 -10.74
N GLY A 102 1.79 -4.11 -10.96
CA GLY A 102 1.98 -2.66 -11.02
C GLY A 102 2.20 -2.01 -9.66
N TRP A 103 2.58 -2.76 -8.64
CA TRP A 103 2.98 -2.21 -7.34
C TRP A 103 4.41 -1.68 -7.38
N LYS A 104 4.59 -0.46 -6.89
CA LYS A 104 5.92 0.07 -6.58
C LYS A 104 6.31 -0.34 -5.17
N ILE A 105 7.22 -1.32 -5.08
CA ILE A 105 7.80 -1.78 -3.82
C ILE A 105 8.83 -0.75 -3.35
N GLN A 106 8.77 -0.38 -2.07
CA GLN A 106 9.72 0.49 -1.38
C GLN A 106 10.21 -0.10 -0.07
#